data_AF-A0A0F9D409-F1
#
_entry.id   AF-A0A0F9D409-F1
#
_cell.length_a   1.000
_cell.length_b   1.000
_cell.length_c   1.000
_cell.angle_alpha   90.00
_cell.angle_beta   90.00
_cell.angle_gamma   90.00
#
_symmetry.space_group_name_H-M   'P 1'
#
loop_
_entity.id
_entity.type
_entity.pdbx_description
1 polymer ?
#
loop_
_entity_poly.entity_id
_entity_poly.type
_entity_poly.pdbx_seq_one_letter_code
_entity_poly.pdbx_strand_id
1 'polypeptide(L)'
;LYDRHIKPTMMFLNPDTRLPDGSNLFETLESMVSLLEKNDEQSLADQLFRSSISLNALHKPIQAVAQEVEHFLRKTRRGMAQYNAMEHFYGKLRSLKDDTETLSLRRKWLEGGDFARRVGFLVGLRAQQRPKHYAFGESASYYQLLFSELNLRLADLIRTAEVPVLEEVEGSGRHPRVDVQRINQLYQWLETLELRPTQDLVQELHGRLENFIPGYRFPDLLAALNRLVNSPPKGMQVITTNRFRTLKQTPETEQFVYRKRRLLDDISKTETEADNV
;
A
#
# COMPACT_ATOMS: atom_id res chain seq x y z
N LEU A 1 -37.20 23.97 -13.66
CA LEU A 1 -38.61 23.76 -13.26
C LEU A 1 -38.70 23.27 -11.80
N TYR A 2 -38.07 22.13 -11.47
CA TYR A 2 -38.03 21.61 -10.08
C TYR A 2 -37.47 22.60 -9.05
N ASP A 3 -36.22 23.05 -9.21
CA ASP A 3 -35.57 23.96 -8.26
C ASP A 3 -36.18 25.37 -8.23
N ARG A 4 -36.84 25.79 -9.32
CA ARG A 4 -37.38 27.15 -9.47
C ARG A 4 -38.82 27.31 -9.03
N HIS A 5 -39.65 26.27 -9.10
CA HIS A 5 -41.10 26.38 -8.86
C HIS A 5 -41.64 25.34 -7.89
N ILE A 6 -41.17 24.09 -7.97
CA ILE A 6 -41.72 23.01 -7.14
C ILE A 6 -41.16 23.11 -5.72
N LYS A 7 -39.84 23.29 -5.59
CA LYS A 7 -39.16 23.37 -4.29
C LYS A 7 -39.54 24.62 -3.47
N PRO A 8 -39.60 25.83 -4.04
CA PRO A 8 -40.05 27.01 -3.28
C PRO A 8 -41.50 26.90 -2.84
N THR A 9 -42.40 26.40 -3.69
CA THR A 9 -43.83 26.21 -3.36
C THR A 9 -44.02 25.18 -2.25
N MET A 10 -43.26 24.07 -2.27
CA MET A 10 -43.29 23.10 -1.17
C MET A 10 -42.83 23.75 0.15
N MET A 11 -41.73 24.50 0.15
CA MET A 11 -41.26 25.16 1.36
C MET A 11 -42.24 26.23 1.87
N PHE A 12 -42.86 26.97 0.96
CA PHE A 12 -43.85 28.00 1.32
C PHE A 12 -45.12 27.41 1.96
N LEU A 13 -45.58 26.24 1.48
CA LEU A 13 -46.79 25.57 1.97
C LEU A 13 -46.53 24.64 3.16
N ASN A 14 -45.31 24.56 3.68
CA ASN A 14 -44.99 23.68 4.79
C ASN A 14 -45.29 24.37 6.14
N PRO A 15 -46.25 23.86 6.94
CA PRO A 15 -46.65 24.48 8.22
C PRO A 15 -45.54 24.49 9.28
N ASP A 16 -44.54 23.62 9.17
CA ASP A 16 -43.43 23.53 10.14
C ASP A 16 -42.22 24.39 9.74
N THR A 17 -42.28 25.08 8.61
CA THR A 17 -41.15 25.92 8.18
C THR A 17 -41.05 27.16 9.06
N ARG A 18 -39.84 27.41 9.56
CA ARG A 18 -39.48 28.67 10.21
C ARG A 18 -38.64 29.47 9.25
N LEU A 19 -39.17 30.60 8.79
CA LEU A 19 -38.45 31.52 7.92
C LEU A 19 -37.51 32.38 8.77
N PRO A 20 -36.30 32.71 8.28
CA PRO A 20 -35.36 33.55 9.01
C PRO A 20 -35.88 34.98 9.22
N ASP A 21 -36.75 35.46 8.33
CA ASP A 21 -37.23 36.84 8.31
C ASP A 21 -38.66 37.03 8.86
N GLY A 22 -39.31 35.98 9.41
CA GLY A 22 -40.64 36.14 10.00
C GLY A 22 -41.46 34.85 10.20
N SER A 23 -42.72 35.04 10.61
CA SER A 23 -43.72 33.99 10.79
C SER A 23 -44.10 33.33 9.46
N ASN A 24 -44.46 32.05 9.51
CA ASN A 24 -44.82 31.30 8.32
C ASN A 24 -46.21 31.70 7.79
N LEU A 25 -46.56 31.24 6.57
CA LEU A 25 -47.84 31.57 5.93
C LEU A 25 -49.03 31.26 6.85
N PHE A 26 -49.03 30.09 7.51
CA PHE A 26 -50.17 29.67 8.33
C PHE A 26 -50.28 30.48 9.63
N GLU A 27 -49.18 30.81 10.28
CA GLU A 27 -49.13 31.72 11.43
C GLU A 27 -49.64 33.12 11.07
N THR A 28 -49.31 33.62 9.86
CA THR A 28 -49.84 34.92 9.39
C THR A 28 -51.34 34.86 9.12
N LEU A 29 -51.83 33.78 8.50
CA LEU A 29 -53.26 33.59 8.25
C LEU A 29 -54.04 33.42 9.56
N GLU A 30 -53.51 32.70 10.53
CA GLU A 30 -54.09 32.54 11.87
C GLU A 30 -54.15 33.88 12.62
N SER A 31 -53.12 34.71 12.48
CA SER A 31 -53.10 36.07 13.02
C SER A 31 -54.17 36.96 12.37
N MET A 32 -54.37 36.85 11.04
CA MET A 32 -55.42 37.58 10.32
C MET A 32 -56.82 37.12 10.73
N VAL A 33 -57.05 35.82 10.86
CA VAL A 33 -58.31 35.25 11.36
C VAL A 33 -58.62 35.79 12.75
N SER A 34 -57.63 35.74 13.66
CA SER A 34 -57.76 36.27 15.03
C SER A 34 -58.07 37.77 15.09
N LEU A 35 -57.60 38.56 14.12
CA LEU A 35 -57.89 39.99 14.04
C LEU A 35 -59.30 40.26 13.51
N LEU A 36 -59.77 39.49 12.52
CA LEU A 36 -61.11 39.62 11.96
C LEU A 36 -62.19 39.20 12.96
N GLU A 37 -61.95 38.14 13.72
CA GLU A 37 -62.84 37.72 14.82
C GLU A 37 -62.97 38.80 15.90
N LYS A 38 -61.88 39.51 16.23
CA LYS A 38 -61.91 40.63 17.19
C LYS A 38 -62.68 41.85 16.71
N ASN A 39 -62.87 41.99 15.40
CA ASN A 39 -63.57 43.12 14.77
C ASN A 39 -65.01 42.73 14.35
N ASP A 40 -65.56 41.62 14.86
CA ASP A 40 -66.89 41.08 14.55
C ASP A 40 -67.11 40.71 13.06
N GLU A 41 -66.04 40.55 12.27
CA GLU A 41 -66.13 40.13 10.86
C GLU A 41 -66.04 38.60 10.69
N GLN A 42 -66.99 37.89 11.32
CA GLN A 42 -66.96 36.42 11.41
C GLN A 42 -67.01 35.71 10.04
N SER A 43 -67.75 36.28 9.08
CA SER A 43 -67.90 35.68 7.74
C SER A 43 -66.60 35.69 6.93
N LEU A 44 -65.78 36.73 7.08
CA LEU A 44 -64.49 36.86 6.43
C LEU A 44 -63.42 36.04 7.13
N ALA A 45 -63.46 35.97 8.47
CA ALA A 45 -62.63 35.06 9.26
C ALA A 45 -62.84 33.59 8.83
N ASP A 46 -64.08 33.15 8.68
CA ASP A 46 -64.42 31.79 8.23
C ASP A 46 -63.93 31.50 6.80
N GLN A 47 -64.00 32.48 5.90
CA GLN A 47 -63.50 32.33 4.52
C GLN A 47 -61.97 32.18 4.50
N LEU A 48 -61.25 33.01 5.26
CA LEU A 48 -59.80 32.93 5.40
C LEU A 48 -59.36 31.62 6.04
N PHE A 49 -60.06 31.17 7.08
CA PHE A 49 -59.79 29.89 7.73
C PHE A 49 -60.00 28.70 6.78
N ARG A 50 -61.10 28.67 6.01
CA ARG A 50 -61.32 27.64 4.99
C ARG A 50 -60.24 27.67 3.91
N SER A 51 -59.78 28.86 3.52
CA SER A 51 -58.68 29.00 2.56
C SER A 51 -57.37 28.43 3.11
N SER A 52 -57.07 28.62 4.41
CA SER A 52 -55.87 28.08 5.06
C SER A 52 -55.91 26.55 5.12
N ILE A 53 -57.07 25.97 5.45
CA ILE A 53 -57.28 24.51 5.41
C ILE A 53 -57.04 23.97 4.00
N SER A 54 -57.60 24.63 2.98
CA SER A 54 -57.40 24.24 1.58
C SER A 54 -55.94 24.31 1.16
N LEU A 55 -55.20 25.33 1.58
CA LEU A 55 -53.76 25.46 1.27
C LEU A 55 -52.93 24.39 1.98
N ASN A 56 -53.24 24.06 3.23
CA ASN A 56 -52.58 22.98 3.96
C ASN A 56 -52.82 21.61 3.30
N ALA A 57 -54.04 21.37 2.83
CA ALA A 57 -54.38 20.14 2.12
C ALA A 57 -53.57 19.94 0.82
N LEU A 58 -53.11 21.03 0.19
CA LEU A 58 -52.28 20.98 -1.03
C LEU A 58 -50.81 20.64 -0.76
N HIS A 59 -50.32 20.79 0.48
CA HIS A 59 -48.92 20.55 0.82
C HIS A 59 -48.50 19.09 0.56
N LYS A 60 -49.26 18.11 1.07
CA LYS A 60 -48.93 16.67 0.93
C LYS A 60 -48.86 16.20 -0.54
N PRO A 61 -49.84 16.52 -1.42
CA PRO A 61 -49.75 16.20 -2.84
C PRO A 61 -48.53 16.83 -3.54
N ILE A 62 -48.23 18.11 -3.27
CA ILE A 62 -47.08 18.80 -3.86
C ILE A 62 -45.76 18.18 -3.37
N GLN A 63 -45.71 17.77 -2.10
CA GLN A 63 -44.56 17.06 -1.54
C GLN A 63 -44.31 15.72 -2.24
N ALA A 64 -45.37 14.94 -2.51
CA ALA A 64 -45.25 13.67 -3.23
C ALA A 64 -44.70 13.87 -4.66
N VAL A 65 -45.28 14.82 -5.41
CA VAL A 65 -44.81 15.17 -6.77
C VAL A 65 -43.34 15.61 -6.75
N ALA A 66 -42.94 16.40 -5.75
CA ALA A 66 -41.56 16.83 -5.63
C ALA A 66 -40.60 15.67 -5.34
N GLN A 67 -40.98 14.70 -4.52
CA GLN A 67 -40.16 13.51 -4.25
C GLN A 67 -39.99 12.62 -5.48
N GLU A 68 -41.03 12.46 -6.29
CA GLU A 68 -40.99 11.71 -7.55
C GLU A 68 -40.06 12.38 -8.57
N VAL A 69 -40.21 13.70 -8.76
CA VAL A 69 -39.34 14.46 -9.66
C VAL A 69 -37.89 14.44 -9.17
N GLU A 70 -37.67 14.52 -7.85
CA GLU A 70 -36.33 14.38 -7.27
C GLU A 70 -35.73 13.00 -7.54
N HIS A 71 -36.50 11.92 -7.36
CA HIS A 71 -36.06 10.56 -7.65
C HIS A 71 -35.71 10.39 -9.13
N PHE A 72 -36.53 10.94 -10.03
CA PHE A 72 -36.29 10.93 -11.46
C PHE A 72 -35.00 11.70 -11.83
N LEU A 73 -34.80 12.89 -11.25
CA LEU A 73 -33.58 13.70 -11.44
C LEU A 73 -32.34 13.01 -10.86
N ARG A 74 -32.44 12.35 -9.71
CA ARG A 74 -31.35 11.56 -9.12
C ARG A 74 -31.00 10.35 -9.98
N LYS A 75 -32.00 9.64 -10.51
CA LYS A 75 -31.82 8.48 -11.41
C LYS A 75 -31.14 8.90 -12.72
N THR A 76 -31.54 10.04 -13.29
CA THR A 76 -30.92 10.59 -14.51
C THR A 76 -29.53 11.15 -14.27
N ARG A 77 -29.28 11.87 -13.16
CA ARG A 77 -27.92 12.35 -12.81
C ARG A 77 -26.93 11.20 -12.57
N ARG A 78 -27.35 10.14 -11.85
CA ARG A 78 -26.52 8.94 -11.68
C ARG A 78 -26.27 8.24 -13.01
N GLY A 79 -27.29 8.11 -13.87
CA GLY A 79 -27.14 7.55 -15.21
C GLY A 79 -26.19 8.38 -16.09
N MET A 80 -26.31 9.71 -16.06
CA MET A 80 -25.39 10.62 -16.76
C MET A 80 -23.96 10.52 -16.23
N ALA A 81 -23.77 10.44 -14.91
CA ALA A 81 -22.45 10.28 -14.32
C ALA A 81 -21.82 8.93 -14.71
N GLN A 82 -22.60 7.85 -14.73
CA GLN A 82 -22.15 6.54 -15.21
C GLN A 82 -21.78 6.57 -16.70
N TYR A 83 -22.64 7.17 -17.53
CA TYR A 83 -22.38 7.33 -18.96
C TYR A 83 -21.12 8.17 -19.23
N ASN A 84 -20.97 9.30 -18.54
CA ASN A 84 -19.78 10.16 -18.64
C ASN A 84 -18.51 9.44 -18.19
N ALA A 85 -18.58 8.62 -17.12
CA ALA A 85 -17.46 7.82 -16.67
C ALA A 85 -17.08 6.75 -17.71
N MET A 86 -18.08 6.07 -18.29
CA MET A 86 -17.87 5.09 -19.35
C MET A 86 -17.23 5.72 -20.58
N GLU A 87 -17.74 6.86 -21.05
CA GLU A 87 -17.22 7.57 -22.21
C GLU A 87 -15.78 8.06 -21.98
N HIS A 88 -15.50 8.61 -20.80
CA HIS A 88 -14.16 9.04 -20.42
C HIS A 88 -13.15 7.87 -20.43
N PHE A 89 -13.50 6.73 -19.85
CA PHE A 89 -12.61 5.56 -19.84
C PHE A 89 -12.48 4.91 -21.23
N TYR A 90 -13.56 4.89 -22.01
CA TYR A 90 -13.55 4.41 -23.38
C TYR A 90 -12.61 5.25 -24.26
N GLY A 91 -12.72 6.58 -24.21
CA GLY A 91 -11.83 7.49 -24.95
C GLY A 91 -10.36 7.29 -24.58
N LYS A 92 -10.07 7.06 -23.30
CA LYS A 92 -8.71 6.80 -22.83
C LYS A 92 -8.17 5.45 -23.33
N LEU A 93 -8.97 4.39 -23.31
CA LEU A 93 -8.60 3.09 -23.88
C LEU A 93 -8.39 3.17 -25.39
N ARG A 94 -9.21 3.94 -26.09
CA ARG A 94 -9.07 4.19 -27.52
C ARG A 94 -7.75 4.90 -27.84
N SER A 95 -7.39 5.94 -27.10
CA SER A 95 -6.09 6.61 -27.28
C SER A 95 -4.89 5.67 -27.09
N LEU A 96 -4.93 4.80 -26.08
CA LEU A 96 -3.90 3.79 -25.87
C LEU A 96 -3.83 2.78 -27.03
N LYS A 97 -4.98 2.43 -27.63
CA LYS A 97 -5.04 1.56 -28.80
C LYS A 97 -4.43 2.24 -30.01
N ASP A 98 -4.75 3.50 -30.26
CA ASP A 98 -4.22 4.26 -31.39
C ASP A 98 -2.68 4.38 -31.30
N ASP A 99 -2.12 4.49 -30.09
CA ASP A 99 -0.67 4.46 -29.86
C ASP A 99 -0.01 3.12 -30.26
N THR A 100 -0.75 2.01 -30.18
CA THR A 100 -0.27 0.67 -30.58
C THR A 100 -0.33 0.42 -32.09
N GLU A 101 -1.12 1.20 -32.83
CA GLU A 101 -1.25 1.11 -34.29
C GLU A 101 -0.13 1.86 -35.04
N THR A 102 0.79 2.47 -34.30
CA THR A 102 1.97 3.12 -34.87
C THR A 102 2.95 2.09 -35.46
N LEU A 103 3.70 2.47 -36.51
CA LEU A 103 4.71 1.65 -37.20
C LEU A 103 5.87 1.13 -36.31
N SER A 104 5.85 1.43 -35.01
CA SER A 104 6.87 1.03 -34.05
C SER A 104 6.58 -0.34 -33.46
N LEU A 105 7.38 -1.34 -33.81
CA LEU A 105 7.32 -2.69 -33.24
C LEU A 105 7.50 -2.76 -31.71
N ARG A 106 8.04 -1.70 -31.08
CA ARG A 106 8.17 -1.60 -29.62
C ARG A 106 6.81 -1.37 -28.93
N ARG A 107 5.82 -0.82 -29.64
CA ARG A 107 4.48 -0.48 -29.12
C ARG A 107 3.42 -1.51 -29.50
N LYS A 108 3.80 -2.78 -29.57
CA LYS A 108 2.88 -3.89 -29.92
C LYS A 108 1.80 -4.14 -28.86
N TRP A 109 2.01 -3.71 -27.63
CA TRP A 109 1.14 -3.98 -26.49
C TRP A 109 0.57 -2.69 -25.91
N LEU A 110 -0.68 -2.74 -25.46
CA LEU A 110 -1.32 -1.64 -24.73
C LEU A 110 -0.58 -1.41 -23.40
N GLU A 111 0.14 -0.29 -23.29
CA GLU A 111 0.78 0.14 -22.04
C GLU A 111 -0.26 0.73 -21.07
N GLY A 112 -1.12 -0.14 -20.53
CA GLY A 112 -2.21 0.24 -19.62
C GLY A 112 -1.81 0.38 -18.16
N GLY A 113 -0.51 0.36 -17.81
CA GLY A 113 -0.04 0.35 -16.43
C GLY A 113 -0.49 1.58 -15.62
N ASP A 114 -0.44 2.77 -16.23
CA ASP A 114 -0.89 4.01 -15.59
C ASP A 114 -2.41 4.14 -15.54
N PHE A 115 -3.10 3.61 -16.56
CA PHE A 115 -4.54 3.51 -16.57
C PHE A 115 -5.04 2.61 -15.43
N ALA A 116 -4.47 1.41 -15.30
CA ALA A 116 -4.80 0.44 -14.26
C ALA A 116 -4.51 0.97 -12.85
N ARG A 117 -3.37 1.67 -12.66
CA ARG A 117 -3.00 2.30 -11.38
C ARG A 117 -3.97 3.41 -10.96
N ARG A 118 -4.40 4.25 -11.90
CA ARG A 118 -5.29 5.39 -11.61
C ARG A 118 -6.74 4.99 -11.36
N VAL A 119 -7.25 3.95 -12.03
CA VAL A 119 -8.66 3.53 -11.92
C VAL A 119 -8.86 2.54 -10.76
N GLY A 120 -7.80 1.93 -10.24
CA GLY A 120 -7.90 0.97 -9.14
C GLY A 120 -8.49 -0.40 -9.53
N PHE A 121 -9.04 -0.53 -10.74
CA PHE A 121 -9.73 -1.72 -11.24
C PHE A 121 -8.83 -2.97 -11.32
N LEU A 122 -7.49 -2.81 -11.31
CA LEU A 122 -6.53 -3.92 -11.45
C LEU A 122 -5.31 -3.78 -10.52
N VAL A 123 -5.38 -2.98 -9.47
CA VAL A 123 -4.29 -2.87 -8.48
C VAL A 123 -4.30 -4.12 -7.61
N GLY A 124 -3.52 -5.14 -7.99
CA GLY A 124 -3.33 -6.35 -7.18
C GLY A 124 -3.29 -7.65 -7.99
N LEU A 125 -4.10 -7.77 -9.05
CA LEU A 125 -4.25 -9.04 -9.80
C LEU A 125 -2.98 -9.50 -10.53
N ARG A 126 -2.03 -8.60 -10.81
CA ARG A 126 -0.77 -8.94 -11.50
C ARG A 126 0.50 -8.72 -10.68
N ALA A 127 0.41 -8.03 -9.55
CA ALA A 127 1.57 -7.60 -8.76
C ALA A 127 1.67 -8.26 -7.37
N GLN A 128 0.66 -9.02 -6.96
CA GLN A 128 0.77 -9.81 -5.72
C GLN A 128 1.68 -11.01 -5.99
N GLN A 129 2.86 -11.03 -5.37
CA GLN A 129 3.65 -12.26 -5.34
C GLN A 129 2.74 -13.35 -4.76
N ARG A 130 2.51 -14.42 -5.53
CA ARG A 130 1.82 -15.59 -4.99
C ARG A 130 2.51 -15.96 -3.67
N PRO A 131 1.77 -16.25 -2.59
CA PRO A 131 2.37 -16.82 -1.39
C PRO A 131 3.24 -17.97 -1.84
N LYS A 132 4.55 -17.87 -1.60
CA LYS A 132 5.46 -18.98 -1.90
C LYS A 132 4.97 -20.13 -1.04
N HIS A 133 4.49 -21.20 -1.67
CA HIS A 133 4.22 -22.43 -0.94
C HIS A 133 5.52 -22.81 -0.22
N TYR A 134 5.46 -22.96 1.11
CA TYR A 134 6.54 -23.58 1.85
C TYR A 134 6.61 -25.02 1.34
N ALA A 135 7.58 -25.28 0.47
CA ALA A 135 7.80 -26.60 -0.09
C ALA A 135 8.51 -27.45 0.97
N PHE A 136 7.73 -28.07 1.86
CA PHE A 136 8.22 -29.18 2.67
C PHE A 136 8.48 -30.34 1.72
N GLY A 137 9.74 -30.71 1.55
CA GLY A 137 10.12 -31.92 0.84
C GLY A 137 10.04 -33.13 1.77
N GLU A 138 9.68 -34.29 1.25
CA GLU A 138 9.74 -35.56 2.01
C GLU A 138 11.07 -36.30 1.79
N SER A 139 12.01 -35.74 1.02
CA SER A 139 13.28 -36.40 0.74
C SER A 139 14.21 -36.40 1.96
N ALA A 140 15.02 -37.46 2.09
CA ALA A 140 16.05 -37.53 3.13
C ALA A 140 17.03 -36.34 3.07
N SER A 141 17.36 -35.88 1.85
CA SER A 141 18.19 -34.68 1.63
C SER A 141 17.55 -33.39 2.15
N TYR A 142 16.22 -33.27 2.07
CA TYR A 142 15.49 -32.12 2.62
C TYR A 142 15.60 -32.10 4.15
N TYR A 143 15.38 -33.24 4.81
CA TYR A 143 15.50 -33.33 6.26
C TYR A 143 16.94 -33.11 6.76
N GLN A 144 17.94 -33.64 6.05
CA GLN A 144 19.35 -33.36 6.36
C GLN A 144 19.69 -31.86 6.25
N LEU A 145 19.19 -31.20 5.20
CA LEU A 145 19.35 -29.75 5.04
C LEU A 145 18.61 -28.97 6.14
N LEU A 146 17.41 -29.40 6.52
CA LEU A 146 16.62 -28.79 7.59
C LEU A 146 17.33 -28.94 8.95
N PHE A 147 17.78 -30.15 9.29
CA PHE A 147 18.46 -30.40 10.57
C PHE A 147 19.83 -29.74 10.63
N SER A 148 20.58 -29.69 9.53
CA SER A 148 21.84 -28.92 9.48
C SER A 148 21.61 -27.43 9.68
N GLU A 149 20.56 -26.86 9.07
CA GLU A 149 20.15 -25.47 9.29
C GLU A 149 19.74 -25.22 10.76
N LEU A 150 18.97 -26.12 11.35
CA LEU A 150 18.57 -26.02 12.77
C LEU A 150 19.78 -26.10 13.70
N ASN A 151 20.72 -27.01 13.44
CA ASN A 151 21.94 -27.16 14.23
C ASN A 151 22.81 -25.91 14.14
N LEU A 152 22.97 -25.32 12.94
CA LEU A 152 23.72 -24.07 12.77
C LEU A 152 23.06 -22.91 13.50
N ARG A 153 21.73 -22.78 13.41
CA ARG A 153 21.02 -21.73 14.15
C ARG A 153 21.09 -21.93 15.66
N LEU A 154 21.04 -23.17 16.13
CA LEU A 154 21.24 -23.48 17.55
C LEU A 154 22.67 -23.15 18.00
N ALA A 155 23.68 -23.47 17.20
CA ALA A 155 25.06 -23.09 17.47
C ALA A 155 25.22 -21.56 17.53
N ASP A 156 24.64 -20.85 16.57
CA ASP A 156 24.62 -19.38 16.56
C ASP A 156 23.86 -18.80 17.77
N LEU A 157 22.73 -19.40 18.18
CA LEU A 157 21.96 -18.98 19.35
C LEU A 157 22.71 -19.23 20.67
N ILE A 158 23.36 -20.37 20.83
CA ILE A 158 24.20 -20.66 22.01
C ILE A 158 25.30 -19.58 22.13
N ARG A 159 25.83 -19.12 20.98
CA ARG A 159 26.88 -18.11 20.90
C ARG A 159 26.38 -16.67 20.99
N THR A 160 25.07 -16.43 21.10
CA THR A 160 24.53 -15.07 21.33
C THR A 160 25.13 -14.40 22.57
N ALA A 161 25.47 -15.19 23.59
CA ALA A 161 26.11 -14.71 24.81
C ALA A 161 27.58 -14.28 24.62
N GLU A 162 28.23 -14.70 23.52
CA GLU A 162 29.63 -14.41 23.18
C GLU A 162 29.74 -13.34 22.09
N VAL A 163 28.63 -12.73 21.68
CA VAL A 163 28.61 -11.72 20.62
C VAL A 163 29.36 -10.47 21.09
N PRO A 164 30.32 -9.96 20.30
CA PRO A 164 31.01 -8.73 20.63
C PRO A 164 30.04 -7.55 20.58
N VAL A 165 30.01 -6.76 21.65
CA VAL A 165 29.39 -5.44 21.61
C VAL A 165 30.33 -4.54 20.84
N LEU A 166 29.99 -4.22 19.59
CA LEU A 166 30.79 -3.31 18.79
C LEU A 166 30.51 -1.86 19.21
N GLU A 167 31.56 -1.10 19.49
CA GLU A 167 31.43 0.31 19.88
C GLU A 167 30.71 1.13 18.81
N GLU A 168 29.74 1.96 19.23
CA GLU A 168 29.04 2.88 18.35
C GLU A 168 29.98 4.00 17.90
N VAL A 169 30.35 4.00 16.62
CA VAL A 169 31.16 5.07 16.06
C VAL A 169 30.22 6.16 15.54
N GLU A 170 30.22 7.37 16.08
CA GLU A 170 29.46 8.46 15.45
C GLU A 170 30.00 8.74 14.05
N GLY A 171 29.08 8.78 13.06
CA GLY A 171 29.44 9.05 11.68
C GLY A 171 30.15 10.40 11.56
N SER A 172 31.28 10.40 10.83
CA SER A 172 32.09 11.56 10.41
C SER A 172 33.15 12.13 11.38
N GLY A 173 33.47 11.45 12.49
CA GLY A 173 34.56 11.84 13.40
C GLY A 173 35.85 11.02 13.25
N ARG A 174 37.01 11.67 13.23
CA ARG A 174 38.36 11.10 13.02
C ARG A 174 38.81 10.12 14.14
N HIS A 175 38.31 8.89 14.15
CA HIS A 175 38.81 7.84 15.06
C HIS A 175 39.19 6.54 14.34
N PRO A 176 40.19 6.56 13.43
CA PRO A 176 40.65 5.37 12.71
C PRO A 176 41.10 4.22 13.63
N ARG A 177 41.49 4.53 14.87
CA ARG A 177 41.82 3.51 15.88
C ARG A 177 40.60 2.72 16.36
N VAL A 178 39.46 3.40 16.54
CA VAL A 178 38.20 2.78 16.98
C VAL A 178 37.63 1.91 15.85
N ASP A 179 37.71 2.38 14.60
CA ASP A 179 37.33 1.58 13.42
C ASP A 179 38.18 0.31 13.29
N VAL A 180 39.49 0.41 13.51
CA VAL A 180 40.39 -0.76 13.49
C VAL A 180 40.09 -1.73 14.63
N GLN A 181 39.81 -1.25 15.84
CA GLN A 181 39.44 -2.11 16.96
C GLN A 181 38.11 -2.83 16.70
N ARG A 182 37.11 -2.12 16.17
CA ARG A 182 35.81 -2.69 15.74
C ARG A 182 36.00 -3.78 14.69
N ILE A 183 36.82 -3.53 13.66
CA ILE A 183 37.11 -4.51 12.62
C ILE A 183 37.85 -5.72 13.17
N ASN A 184 38.81 -5.53 14.09
CA ASN A 184 39.56 -6.63 14.69
C ASN A 184 38.67 -7.52 15.58
N GLN A 185 37.77 -6.93 16.37
CA GLN A 185 36.78 -7.67 17.15
C GLN A 185 35.86 -8.49 16.23
N LEU A 186 35.42 -7.87 15.14
CA LEU A 186 34.62 -8.56 14.12
C LEU A 186 35.40 -9.72 13.49
N TYR A 187 36.69 -9.56 13.19
CA TYR A 187 37.53 -10.64 12.66
C TYR A 187 37.73 -11.79 13.65
N GLN A 188 37.97 -11.50 14.93
CA GLN A 188 38.07 -12.53 15.96
C GLN A 188 36.78 -13.34 16.06
N TRP A 189 35.64 -12.66 15.99
CA TRP A 189 34.35 -13.34 16.00
C TRP A 189 34.10 -14.16 14.73
N LEU A 190 34.47 -13.63 13.55
CA LEU A 190 34.40 -14.39 12.28
C LEU A 190 35.22 -15.68 12.30
N GLU A 191 36.33 -15.73 13.02
CA GLU A 191 37.16 -16.94 13.13
C GLU A 191 36.47 -18.04 13.96
N THR A 192 35.55 -17.67 14.84
CA THR A 192 34.75 -18.62 15.63
C THR A 192 33.50 -19.10 14.89
N LEU A 193 33.10 -18.43 13.81
CA LEU A 193 31.86 -18.73 13.08
C LEU A 193 31.97 -20.00 12.25
N GLU A 194 30.98 -20.88 12.43
CA GLU A 194 30.79 -22.03 11.55
C GLU A 194 29.99 -21.60 10.32
N LEU A 195 30.71 -21.50 9.20
CA LEU A 195 30.12 -21.25 7.89
C LEU A 195 29.84 -22.58 7.17
N ARG A 196 28.86 -22.58 6.27
CA ARG A 196 28.51 -23.71 5.41
C ARG A 196 28.68 -23.30 3.94
N PRO A 197 28.76 -24.26 3.00
CA PRO A 197 28.65 -23.94 1.59
C PRO A 197 27.33 -23.26 1.28
N THR A 198 27.41 -22.03 0.76
CA THR A 198 26.24 -21.20 0.48
C THR A 198 26.36 -20.55 -0.88
N GLN A 199 25.24 -20.50 -1.59
CA GLN A 199 25.21 -19.88 -2.91
C GLN A 199 25.35 -18.35 -2.85
N ASP A 200 24.95 -17.72 -1.76
CA ASP A 200 24.90 -16.26 -1.58
C ASP A 200 25.46 -15.85 -0.21
N LEU A 201 26.78 -15.87 -0.09
CA LEU A 201 27.52 -15.57 1.14
C LEU A 201 27.22 -14.16 1.67
N VAL A 202 27.02 -13.19 0.77
CA VAL A 202 26.75 -11.80 1.14
C VAL A 202 25.41 -11.67 1.86
N GLN A 203 24.38 -12.34 1.35
CA GLN A 203 23.05 -12.32 1.97
C GLN A 203 23.05 -13.07 3.31
N GLU A 204 23.74 -14.20 3.39
CA GLU A 204 23.83 -14.98 4.63
C GLU A 204 24.55 -14.20 5.74
N LEU A 205 25.72 -13.62 5.43
CA LEU A 205 26.47 -12.81 6.40
C LEU A 205 25.70 -11.56 6.82
N HIS A 206 25.04 -10.88 5.88
CA HIS A 206 24.22 -9.72 6.21
C HIS A 206 23.12 -10.09 7.20
N GLY A 207 22.36 -11.15 6.94
CA GLY A 207 21.30 -11.60 7.85
C GLY A 207 21.83 -12.07 9.20
N ARG A 208 23.01 -12.70 9.27
CA ARG A 208 23.62 -13.06 10.57
C ARG A 208 24.08 -11.80 11.32
N LEU A 209 24.87 -10.95 10.70
CA LEU A 209 25.43 -9.76 11.34
C LEU A 209 24.33 -8.79 11.82
N GLU A 210 23.29 -8.57 11.02
CA GLU A 210 22.16 -7.69 11.38
C GLU A 210 21.38 -8.19 12.60
N ASN A 211 21.18 -9.52 12.72
CA ASN A 211 20.41 -10.09 13.82
C ASN A 211 21.21 -10.27 15.11
N PHE A 212 22.52 -10.52 15.00
CA PHE A 212 23.34 -10.83 16.17
C PHE A 212 24.07 -9.60 16.72
N ILE A 213 24.60 -8.73 15.86
CA ILE A 213 25.47 -7.63 16.32
C ILE A 213 24.64 -6.35 16.52
N PRO A 214 24.52 -5.85 17.77
CA PRO A 214 23.87 -4.58 18.02
C PRO A 214 24.70 -3.45 17.39
N GLY A 215 24.03 -2.54 16.67
CA GLY A 215 24.71 -1.44 15.97
C GLY A 215 25.47 -1.88 14.71
N TYR A 216 25.10 -3.00 14.10
CA TYR A 216 25.61 -3.45 12.80
C TYR A 216 25.48 -2.37 11.72
N ARG A 217 26.54 -2.17 10.93
CA ARG A 217 26.55 -1.25 9.79
C ARG A 217 27.08 -1.94 8.53
N PHE A 218 26.71 -1.40 7.37
CA PHE A 218 27.14 -1.95 6.09
C PHE A 218 28.69 -2.02 5.90
N PRO A 219 29.51 -1.08 6.38
CA PRO A 219 30.96 -1.20 6.34
C PRO A 219 31.50 -2.47 7.03
N ASP A 220 30.84 -2.94 8.09
CA ASP A 220 31.21 -4.16 8.82
C ASP A 220 31.04 -5.40 7.91
N LEU A 221 30.00 -5.43 7.08
CA LEU A 221 29.80 -6.48 6.08
C LEU A 221 30.89 -6.48 5.02
N LEU A 222 31.32 -5.30 4.57
CA LEU A 222 32.41 -5.19 3.60
C LEU A 222 33.73 -5.68 4.20
N ALA A 223 34.02 -5.33 5.45
CA ALA A 223 35.19 -5.82 6.17
C ALA A 223 35.13 -7.35 6.31
N ALA A 224 33.99 -7.90 6.74
CA ALA A 224 33.79 -9.34 6.88
C ALA A 224 34.01 -10.09 5.57
N LEU A 225 33.41 -9.58 4.49
CA LEU A 225 33.55 -10.15 3.16
C LEU A 225 34.98 -10.07 2.63
N ASN A 226 35.71 -9.00 2.94
CA ASN A 226 37.11 -8.85 2.54
C ASN A 226 37.99 -9.89 3.27
N ARG A 227 37.77 -10.07 4.59
CA ARG A 227 38.46 -11.10 5.38
C ARG A 227 38.23 -12.50 4.82
N LEU A 228 36.98 -12.87 4.53
CA LEU A 228 36.65 -14.21 4.02
C LEU A 228 37.17 -14.48 2.60
N VAL A 229 37.33 -13.43 1.78
CA VAL A 229 37.95 -13.59 0.46
C VAL A 229 39.46 -13.83 0.57
N ASN A 230 40.13 -13.14 1.49
CA ASN A 230 41.59 -13.25 1.65
C ASN A 230 42.01 -14.43 2.54
N SER A 231 41.15 -14.84 3.45
CA SER A 231 41.41 -15.89 4.45
C SER A 231 40.12 -16.67 4.69
N PRO A 232 39.71 -17.52 3.72
CA PRO A 232 38.52 -18.35 3.90
C PRO A 232 38.74 -19.40 5.01
N PRO A 233 37.64 -19.94 5.59
CA PRO A 233 37.72 -21.07 6.51
C PRO A 233 38.45 -22.26 5.87
N LYS A 234 39.11 -23.08 6.70
CA LYS A 234 39.86 -24.26 6.22
C LYS A 234 38.97 -25.17 5.38
N GLY A 235 39.40 -25.46 4.15
CA GLY A 235 38.69 -26.33 3.21
C GLY A 235 37.55 -25.65 2.44
N MET A 236 37.46 -24.31 2.47
CA MET A 236 36.46 -23.56 1.72
C MET A 236 37.07 -22.51 0.80
N GLN A 237 36.37 -22.21 -0.30
CA GLN A 237 36.75 -21.15 -1.24
C GLN A 237 35.58 -20.22 -1.55
N VAL A 238 35.86 -18.91 -1.60
CA VAL A 238 34.92 -17.88 -2.03
C VAL A 238 35.05 -17.62 -3.53
N ILE A 239 33.97 -17.83 -4.29
CA ILE A 239 33.91 -17.57 -5.74
C ILE A 239 32.96 -16.41 -6.04
N THR A 240 33.45 -15.40 -6.76
CA THR A 240 32.62 -14.28 -7.23
C THR A 240 31.91 -14.64 -8.52
N THR A 241 30.58 -14.50 -8.57
CA THR A 241 29.77 -14.83 -9.76
C THR A 241 29.39 -13.59 -10.57
N ASN A 242 29.01 -13.72 -11.84
CA ASN A 242 28.57 -12.59 -12.68
C ASN A 242 27.12 -12.11 -12.42
N ARG A 243 26.49 -12.55 -11.32
CA ARG A 243 25.10 -12.23 -11.01
C ARG A 243 25.03 -11.12 -9.97
N PHE A 244 24.19 -10.12 -10.20
CA PHE A 244 23.92 -9.03 -9.26
C PHE A 244 22.63 -9.28 -8.48
N ARG A 245 22.61 -8.84 -7.23
CA ARG A 245 21.43 -8.85 -6.34
C ARG A 245 21.39 -7.56 -5.52
N THR A 246 20.23 -7.28 -4.93
CA THR A 246 19.97 -6.10 -4.12
C THR A 246 19.74 -6.50 -2.66
N LEU A 247 20.46 -5.88 -1.73
CA LEU A 247 20.15 -5.88 -0.30
C LEU A 247 19.38 -4.61 0.05
N LYS A 248 18.42 -4.73 0.98
CA LYS A 248 17.71 -3.60 1.56
C LYS A 248 18.12 -3.52 3.02
N GLN A 249 18.54 -2.35 3.46
CA GLN A 249 18.78 -2.10 4.88
C GLN A 249 17.46 -1.64 5.52
N THR A 250 17.17 -2.08 6.75
CA THR A 250 16.07 -1.56 7.56
C THR A 250 16.73 -0.73 8.66
N PRO A 251 16.41 0.56 8.90
CA PRO A 251 15.21 1.33 8.54
C PRO A 251 15.36 2.35 7.38
N GLU A 252 16.52 2.44 6.71
CA GLU A 252 16.77 3.43 5.66
C GLU A 252 16.47 2.90 4.24
N THR A 253 15.97 3.78 3.36
CA THR A 253 15.47 3.49 2.01
C THR A 253 16.56 3.16 0.99
N GLU A 254 17.76 2.83 1.43
CA GLU A 254 18.91 2.59 0.58
C GLU A 254 18.93 1.14 0.05
N GLN A 255 19.13 1.01 -1.26
CA GLN A 255 19.25 -0.28 -1.94
C GLN A 255 20.69 -0.50 -2.36
N PHE A 256 21.33 -1.52 -1.80
CA PHE A 256 22.70 -1.87 -2.14
C PHE A 256 22.74 -2.94 -3.22
N VAL A 257 23.32 -2.61 -4.37
CA VAL A 257 23.56 -3.57 -5.46
C VAL A 257 24.91 -4.24 -5.21
N TYR A 258 24.91 -5.57 -5.06
CA TYR A 258 26.14 -6.35 -4.86
C TYR A 258 26.26 -7.50 -5.86
N ARG A 259 27.50 -7.93 -6.08
CA ARG A 259 27.82 -9.09 -6.91
C ARG A 259 27.79 -10.36 -6.05
N LYS A 260 26.99 -11.35 -6.44
CA LYS A 260 26.76 -12.58 -5.69
C LYS A 260 28.06 -13.37 -5.53
N ARG A 261 28.39 -13.75 -4.30
CA ARG A 261 29.57 -14.56 -3.94
C ARG A 261 29.10 -15.90 -3.39
N ARG A 262 29.71 -17.00 -3.85
CA ARG A 262 29.46 -18.37 -3.37
C ARG A 262 30.57 -18.79 -2.43
N LEU A 263 30.23 -19.49 -1.37
CA LEU A 263 31.17 -20.23 -0.53
C LEU A 263 31.00 -21.72 -0.88
N LEU A 264 32.09 -22.36 -1.30
CA LEU A 264 32.10 -23.78 -1.68
C LEU A 264 33.06 -24.55 -0.78
N ASP A 265 32.76 -25.81 -0.50
CA ASP A 265 33.73 -26.75 0.07
C ASP A 265 34.69 -27.20 -1.01
N ASP A 266 35.98 -27.28 -0.69
CA ASP A 266 37.02 -27.77 -1.60
C ASP A 266 36.75 -29.22 -2.06
N ILE A 267 36.03 -30.00 -1.25
CA ILE A 267 35.61 -31.38 -1.55
C ILE A 267 34.58 -31.43 -2.70
N SER A 268 33.77 -30.38 -2.87
CA SER A 268 32.72 -30.34 -3.90
C SER A 268 33.24 -30.15 -5.32
N LYS A 269 34.53 -29.80 -5.51
CA LYS A 269 35.14 -29.71 -6.84
C LYS A 269 35.41 -31.08 -7.47
N THR A 270 35.72 -32.10 -6.67
CA THR A 270 36.09 -33.42 -7.19
C THR A 270 34.93 -34.13 -7.91
N GLU A 271 33.67 -33.75 -7.65
CA GLU A 271 32.52 -34.32 -8.35
C GLU A 271 32.13 -33.54 -9.62
N THR A 272 32.45 -32.24 -9.72
CA THR A 272 32.02 -31.44 -10.89
C THR A 272 32.94 -31.59 -12.12
N GLU A 273 34.15 -32.10 -11.93
CA GLU A 273 35.06 -32.42 -13.05
C GLU A 273 34.82 -33.82 -13.64
N ALA A 274 34.13 -34.73 -12.92
CA ALA A 274 33.81 -36.07 -13.40
C ALA A 274 32.61 -36.11 -14.37
N ASP A 275 31.68 -35.14 -14.27
CA ASP A 275 30.46 -35.07 -15.09
C ASP A 275 30.64 -34.31 -16.43
N ASN A 276 31.87 -33.89 -16.77
CA ASN A 276 32.18 -33.16 -18.02
C ASN A 276 33.14 -33.91 -18.96
N VAL A 277 33.19 -35.26 -18.89
CA VAL A 277 33.87 -36.11 -19.89
C VAL A 277 32.88 -37.04 -20.57
#